data_AF-A0AA97D324-F1
#
_entry.id   AF-A0AA97D324-F1
#
_cell.length_a   1.000
_cell.length_b   1.000
_cell.length_c   1.000
_cell.angle_alpha   90.00
_cell.angle_beta   90.00
_cell.angle_gamma   90.00
#
_symmetry.space_group_name_H-M   'P 1'
#
loop_
_entity.id
_entity.type
_entity.pdbx_description
1 polymer ?
#
loop_
_entity_poly.entity_id
_entity_poly.type
_entity_poly.pdbx_seq_one_letter_code
_entity_poly.pdbx_strand_id
1 'polypeptide(L)'
;MFKKILASVGIGAAKVDTVLETEHLQPGQKFNAVIVIKGGDVEQDITGLDLALMTRVKVEGEDGEYFTNHVIEKWRITDVGTIAAGEEKHIPFEARLHSETPITEINAGYNQSHVWLETGLDIDMALDPTDRDSLHIYPNDAVSTFMHAMDKLGFNLVKADVEKGYLRAPTFQSHSGCYQELEYRPDSRSLFGLQEVELSFVPEAHKTHVLIELDRAFRGDGYVDLTIEHDHVNLSQLCDQLERLFA
;
A
#
# COMPACT_ATOMS: atom_id res chain seq x y z
N MET A 1 24.89 -30.31 -18.35
CA MET A 1 23.50 -30.77 -18.08
C MET A 1 23.14 -30.70 -16.60
N PHE A 2 23.89 -31.35 -15.69
CA PHE A 2 23.55 -31.37 -14.26
C PHE A 2 23.37 -29.97 -13.63
N LYS A 3 24.30 -29.03 -13.86
CA LYS A 3 24.18 -27.65 -13.38
C LYS A 3 22.97 -26.89 -13.97
N LYS A 4 22.58 -27.18 -15.22
CA LYS A 4 21.39 -26.57 -15.84
C LYS A 4 20.11 -27.06 -15.16
N ILE A 5 20.05 -28.35 -14.81
CA ILE A 5 18.92 -28.93 -14.08
C ILE A 5 18.85 -28.37 -12.64
N LEU A 6 19.99 -28.19 -11.98
CA LEU A 6 20.05 -27.55 -10.66
C LEU A 6 19.61 -26.08 -10.68
N ALA A 7 20.08 -25.32 -11.68
CA ALA A 7 19.68 -23.93 -11.86
C ALA A 7 18.18 -23.79 -12.14
N SER A 8 17.59 -24.68 -12.94
CA SER A 8 16.13 -24.69 -13.16
C SER A 8 15.30 -25.01 -11.91
N VAL A 9 15.91 -25.53 -10.84
CA VAL A 9 15.25 -25.72 -9.53
C VAL A 9 15.73 -24.71 -8.48
N GLY A 10 16.35 -23.60 -8.91
CA GLY A 10 16.78 -22.49 -8.07
C GLY A 10 18.23 -22.57 -7.53
N ILE A 11 18.93 -23.69 -7.70
CA ILE A 11 20.30 -23.87 -7.19
C ILE A 11 21.31 -23.31 -8.20
N GLY A 12 21.92 -22.17 -7.88
CA GLY A 12 22.86 -21.49 -8.78
C GLY A 12 22.17 -20.81 -9.97
N ALA A 13 20.88 -20.49 -9.82
CA ALA A 13 20.09 -19.73 -10.79
C ALA A 13 20.52 -18.25 -10.86
N ALA A 14 20.05 -17.55 -11.89
CA ALA A 14 20.18 -16.11 -11.94
C ALA A 14 19.40 -15.45 -10.79
N LYS A 15 19.87 -14.29 -10.33
CA LYS A 15 19.25 -13.51 -9.27
C LYS A 15 18.80 -12.16 -9.80
N VAL A 16 17.81 -11.57 -9.15
CA VAL A 16 17.35 -10.21 -9.40
C VAL A 16 17.38 -9.41 -8.11
N ASP A 17 17.62 -8.11 -8.25
CA ASP A 17 17.66 -7.10 -7.20
C ASP A 17 17.11 -5.78 -7.78
N THR A 18 16.18 -5.13 -7.09
CA THR A 18 15.53 -3.90 -7.55
C THR A 18 16.07 -2.71 -6.77
N VAL A 19 16.96 -1.95 -7.40
CA VAL A 19 17.58 -0.80 -6.74
C VAL A 19 16.73 0.45 -6.98
N LEU A 20 15.93 0.82 -6.00
CA LEU A 20 15.14 2.05 -6.00
C LEU A 20 16.03 3.29 -5.90
N GLU A 21 15.67 4.37 -6.62
CA GLU A 21 16.29 5.69 -6.42
C GLU A 21 15.98 6.24 -5.01
N THR A 22 14.79 5.94 -4.51
CA THR A 22 14.36 6.20 -3.13
C THR A 22 13.25 5.24 -2.72
N GLU A 23 13.26 4.83 -1.45
CA GLU A 23 12.20 4.04 -0.82
C GLU A 23 11.07 4.93 -0.24
N HIS A 24 11.27 6.26 -0.24
CA HIS A 24 10.34 7.24 0.33
C HIS A 24 9.44 7.82 -0.75
N LEU A 25 8.16 7.42 -0.74
CA LEU A 25 7.20 7.72 -1.79
C LEU A 25 5.84 8.17 -1.21
N GLN A 26 4.97 8.68 -2.07
CA GLN A 26 3.57 8.97 -1.79
C GLN A 26 2.65 8.17 -2.71
N PRO A 27 1.39 7.90 -2.30
CA PRO A 27 0.42 7.26 -3.17
C PRO A 27 0.27 8.03 -4.50
N GLY A 28 0.29 7.30 -5.62
CA GLY A 28 0.24 7.93 -6.95
C GLY A 28 1.54 8.56 -7.44
N GLN A 29 2.63 8.55 -6.67
CA GLN A 29 3.92 9.12 -7.07
C GLN A 29 4.61 8.26 -8.15
N LYS A 30 5.32 8.91 -9.08
CA LYS A 30 6.26 8.22 -9.98
C LYS A 30 7.53 7.84 -9.23
N PHE A 31 8.09 6.68 -9.54
CA PHE A 31 9.38 6.24 -9.00
C PHE A 31 10.25 5.65 -10.10
N ASN A 32 11.57 5.74 -9.88
CA ASN A 32 12.59 5.15 -10.74
C ASN A 32 13.32 4.06 -9.97
N ALA A 33 13.72 3.02 -10.70
CA ALA A 33 14.57 1.96 -10.20
C ALA A 33 15.52 1.47 -11.30
N VAL A 34 16.54 0.72 -10.88
CA VAL A 34 17.34 -0.12 -11.77
C VAL A 34 17.18 -1.56 -11.33
N ILE A 35 16.70 -2.40 -12.23
CA ILE A 35 16.60 -3.83 -12.00
C ILE A 35 17.94 -4.45 -12.39
N VAL A 36 18.62 -5.03 -11.42
CA VAL A 36 19.92 -5.67 -11.58
C VAL A 36 19.72 -7.18 -11.64
N ILE A 37 20.07 -7.78 -12.76
CA ILE A 37 20.01 -9.23 -12.98
C ILE A 37 21.43 -9.77 -12.99
N LYS A 38 21.71 -10.72 -12.10
CA LYS A 38 23.00 -11.40 -12.02
C LYS A 38 22.87 -12.85 -12.47
N GLY A 39 23.59 -13.20 -13.54
CA GLY A 39 23.67 -14.54 -14.08
C GLY A 39 24.21 -15.55 -13.06
N GLY A 40 23.64 -16.74 -13.08
CA GLY A 40 24.01 -17.84 -12.18
C GLY A 40 25.26 -18.60 -12.63
N ASP A 41 25.30 -19.90 -12.29
CA ASP A 41 26.42 -20.79 -12.61
C ASP A 41 26.49 -21.20 -14.09
N VAL A 42 25.40 -20.98 -14.83
CA VAL A 42 25.22 -21.34 -16.24
C VAL A 42 24.40 -20.27 -16.94
N GLU A 43 24.56 -20.20 -18.26
CA GLU A 43 23.70 -19.43 -19.13
C GLU A 43 22.23 -19.87 -19.00
N GLN A 44 21.34 -18.88 -18.89
CA GLN A 44 19.90 -19.04 -18.69
C GLN A 44 19.14 -18.07 -19.61
N ASP A 45 18.02 -18.53 -20.17
CA ASP A 45 17.08 -17.67 -20.90
C ASP A 45 16.03 -17.12 -19.92
N ILE A 46 15.90 -15.80 -19.88
CA ILE A 46 14.92 -15.10 -19.06
C ILE A 46 13.82 -14.58 -19.99
N THR A 47 12.64 -15.20 -19.90
CA THR A 47 11.50 -14.87 -20.79
C THR A 47 10.86 -13.53 -20.42
N GLY A 48 10.96 -13.15 -19.15
CA GLY A 48 10.62 -11.83 -18.67
C GLY A 48 10.83 -11.71 -17.17
N LEU A 49 10.36 -10.60 -16.63
CA LEU A 49 10.42 -10.28 -15.22
C LEU A 49 9.13 -9.61 -14.77
N ASP A 50 8.65 -9.99 -13.60
CA ASP A 50 7.51 -9.37 -12.94
C ASP A 50 7.98 -8.53 -11.75
N LEU A 51 7.38 -7.35 -11.62
CA LEU A 51 7.37 -6.57 -10.38
C LEU A 51 5.94 -6.50 -9.85
N ALA A 52 5.77 -6.62 -8.55
CA ALA A 52 4.48 -6.46 -7.89
C ALA A 52 4.58 -5.49 -6.73
N LEU A 53 3.65 -4.53 -6.67
CA LEU A 53 3.42 -3.71 -5.48
C LEU A 53 2.54 -4.49 -4.52
N MET A 54 3.05 -4.72 -3.32
CA MET A 54 2.46 -5.61 -2.33
C MET A 54 2.06 -4.86 -1.07
N THR A 55 1.07 -5.39 -0.38
CA THR A 55 0.73 -5.02 1.00
C THR A 55 0.31 -6.24 1.79
N ARG A 56 0.16 -6.07 3.11
CA ARG A 56 -0.40 -7.07 3.99
C ARG A 56 -1.82 -6.65 4.36
N VAL A 57 -2.81 -7.49 4.04
CA VAL A 57 -4.21 -7.24 4.34
C VAL A 57 -4.70 -8.13 5.47
N LYS A 58 -5.53 -7.58 6.34
CA LYS A 58 -6.32 -8.31 7.33
C LYS A 58 -7.48 -9.00 6.64
N VAL A 59 -7.78 -10.21 7.10
CA VAL A 59 -8.86 -11.06 6.62
C VAL A 59 -9.54 -11.70 7.82
N GLU A 60 -10.87 -11.68 7.83
CA GLU A 60 -11.67 -12.42 8.79
C GLU A 60 -11.71 -13.91 8.42
N GLY A 61 -11.42 -14.77 9.40
CA GLY A 61 -11.56 -16.22 9.30
C GLY A 61 -12.44 -16.80 10.41
N GLU A 62 -12.76 -18.09 10.31
CA GLU A 62 -13.58 -18.80 11.32
C GLU A 62 -12.97 -18.76 12.73
N ASP A 63 -11.63 -18.77 12.82
CA ASP A 63 -10.88 -18.76 14.09
C ASP A 63 -10.39 -17.34 14.48
N GLY A 64 -10.88 -16.30 13.80
CA GLY A 64 -10.53 -14.90 14.05
C GLY A 64 -9.79 -14.23 12.89
N GLU A 65 -9.27 -13.04 13.16
CA GLU A 65 -8.53 -12.22 12.19
C GLU A 65 -7.12 -12.77 11.96
N TYR A 66 -6.69 -12.79 10.70
CA TYR A 66 -5.32 -13.06 10.31
C TYR A 66 -4.92 -12.15 9.15
N PHE A 67 -3.64 -12.16 8.82
CA PHE A 67 -3.12 -11.34 7.73
C PHE A 67 -2.54 -12.18 6.59
N THR A 68 -2.78 -11.76 5.36
CA THR A 68 -2.22 -12.34 4.14
C THR A 68 -1.58 -11.28 3.26
N ASN A 69 -0.67 -11.67 2.37
CA ASN A 69 -0.13 -10.78 1.35
C ASN A 69 -1.19 -10.53 0.27
N HIS A 70 -1.22 -9.31 -0.26
CA HIS A 70 -2.11 -8.86 -1.31
C HIS A 70 -1.31 -8.09 -2.36
N VAL A 71 -1.64 -8.32 -3.64
CA VAL A 71 -1.04 -7.60 -4.75
C VAL A 71 -1.91 -6.39 -5.07
N ILE A 72 -1.35 -5.19 -4.96
CA ILE A 72 -2.02 -3.94 -5.32
C ILE A 72 -1.92 -3.72 -6.84
N GLU A 73 -0.71 -3.85 -7.40
CA GLU A 73 -0.44 -3.60 -8.81
C GLU A 73 0.70 -4.51 -9.31
N LYS A 74 0.73 -4.80 -10.62
CA LYS A 74 1.80 -5.58 -11.26
C LYS A 74 2.32 -4.90 -12.51
N TRP A 75 3.62 -5.02 -12.75
CA TRP A 75 4.29 -4.62 -13.96
C TRP A 75 5.10 -5.78 -14.53
N ARG A 76 5.13 -5.91 -15.85
CA ARG A 76 5.84 -6.97 -16.57
C ARG A 76 6.82 -6.37 -17.57
N ILE A 77 8.06 -6.83 -17.55
CA ILE A 77 9.04 -6.60 -18.61
C ILE A 77 9.16 -7.91 -19.40
N THR A 78 8.73 -7.90 -20.66
CA THR A 78 8.90 -9.06 -21.56
C THR A 78 10.26 -9.02 -22.23
N ASP A 79 10.69 -10.17 -22.74
CA ASP A 79 11.84 -10.27 -23.65
C ASP A 79 13.17 -9.79 -23.04
N VAL A 80 13.41 -10.15 -21.78
CA VAL A 80 14.69 -9.86 -21.08
C VAL A 80 15.87 -10.50 -21.81
N GLY A 81 15.68 -11.72 -22.36
CA GLY A 81 16.66 -12.42 -23.17
C GLY A 81 17.61 -13.32 -22.36
N THR A 82 18.74 -13.68 -22.95
CA THR A 82 19.71 -14.59 -22.32
C THR A 82 20.63 -13.82 -21.35
N ILE A 83 20.95 -14.44 -20.22
CA ILE A 83 21.98 -14.00 -19.27
C ILE A 83 23.08 -15.07 -19.19
N ALA A 84 24.33 -14.70 -19.44
CA ALA A 84 25.47 -15.61 -19.34
C ALA A 84 25.87 -15.87 -17.88
N ALA A 85 26.65 -16.91 -17.63
CA ALA A 85 27.12 -17.24 -16.28
C ALA A 85 27.95 -16.09 -15.68
N GLY A 86 27.54 -15.58 -14.53
CA GLY A 86 28.18 -14.45 -13.84
C GLY A 86 28.04 -13.08 -14.53
N GLU A 87 27.31 -12.97 -15.64
CA GLU A 87 27.00 -11.69 -16.28
C GLU A 87 26.13 -10.82 -15.36
N GLU A 88 26.25 -9.51 -15.48
CA GLU A 88 25.37 -8.56 -14.80
C GLU A 88 24.67 -7.68 -15.83
N LYS A 89 23.33 -7.60 -15.75
CA LYS A 89 22.49 -6.83 -16.66
C LYS A 89 21.65 -5.83 -15.87
N HIS A 90 21.58 -4.61 -16.37
CA HIS A 90 20.91 -3.49 -15.72
C HIS A 90 19.76 -3.02 -16.60
N ILE A 91 18.55 -2.98 -16.06
CA ILE A 91 17.35 -2.55 -16.79
C ILE A 91 16.76 -1.34 -16.07
N PRO A 92 16.80 -0.13 -16.67
CA PRO A 92 16.10 1.03 -16.13
C PRO A 92 14.59 0.77 -16.08
N PHE A 93 13.96 1.17 -14.98
CA PHE A 93 12.53 1.01 -14.75
C PHE A 93 11.94 2.32 -14.22
N GLU A 94 10.83 2.76 -14.83
CA GLU A 94 9.99 3.87 -14.33
C GLU A 94 8.56 3.34 -14.23
N ALA A 95 7.93 3.58 -13.09
CA ALA A 95 6.51 3.32 -12.90
C ALA A 95 5.87 4.39 -12.01
N ARG A 96 4.56 4.25 -11.78
CA ARG A 96 3.80 5.07 -10.85
C ARG A 96 3.16 4.13 -9.83
N LEU A 97 3.29 4.45 -8.54
CA LEU A 97 2.56 3.73 -7.51
C LEU A 97 1.05 3.86 -7.71
N HIS A 98 0.31 2.80 -7.40
CA HIS A 98 -1.15 2.85 -7.35
C HIS A 98 -1.61 3.99 -6.41
N SER A 99 -2.64 4.74 -6.79
CA SER A 99 -3.08 5.90 -5.98
C SER A 99 -3.67 5.50 -4.63
N GLU A 100 -4.15 4.25 -4.51
CA GLU A 100 -4.66 3.65 -3.28
C GLU A 100 -3.59 2.88 -2.48
N THR A 101 -2.31 3.11 -2.75
CA THR A 101 -1.23 2.48 -1.96
C THR A 101 -1.37 2.88 -0.48
N PRO A 102 -1.44 1.94 0.47
CA PRO A 102 -1.55 2.24 1.89
C PRO A 102 -0.36 3.06 2.40
N ILE A 103 -0.63 3.97 3.33
CA ILE A 103 0.38 4.82 3.93
C ILE A 103 1.06 4.04 5.06
N THR A 104 2.38 3.89 5.02
CA THR A 104 3.14 3.15 6.04
C THR A 104 3.73 4.08 7.09
N GLU A 105 4.02 5.33 6.72
CA GLU A 105 4.61 6.35 7.58
C GLU A 105 3.53 7.11 8.35
N ILE A 106 2.89 6.38 9.27
CA ILE A 106 1.83 6.87 10.15
C ILE A 106 2.24 6.68 11.61
N ASN A 107 2.09 7.74 12.42
CA ASN A 107 2.30 7.69 13.85
C ASN A 107 1.03 7.22 14.60
N ALA A 108 0.65 5.95 14.41
CA ALA A 108 -0.44 5.31 15.14
C ALA A 108 0.10 4.57 16.37
N GLY A 109 -0.73 4.43 17.41
CA GLY A 109 -0.39 3.59 18.57
C GLY A 109 -0.06 2.14 18.17
N TYR A 110 -0.74 1.62 17.15
CA TYR A 110 -0.47 0.33 16.55
C TYR A 110 -0.61 0.40 15.02
N ASN A 111 0.53 0.50 14.33
CA ASN A 111 0.60 0.55 12.86
C ASN A 111 1.00 -0.82 12.30
N GLN A 112 0.13 -1.43 11.50
CA GLN A 112 0.33 -2.72 10.82
C GLN A 112 0.38 -2.58 9.29
N SER A 113 0.47 -1.34 8.79
CA SER A 113 0.50 -1.07 7.37
C SER A 113 1.90 -1.31 6.83
N HIS A 114 2.03 -2.21 5.85
CA HIS A 114 3.29 -2.57 5.22
C HIS A 114 3.13 -2.54 3.71
N VAL A 115 4.08 -1.95 3.01
CA VAL A 115 4.12 -1.91 1.55
C VAL A 115 5.52 -2.26 1.09
N TRP A 116 5.63 -3.09 0.06
CA TRP A 116 6.92 -3.48 -0.52
C TRP A 116 6.77 -3.78 -2.02
N LEU A 117 7.89 -3.77 -2.74
CA LEU A 117 7.98 -4.34 -4.09
C LEU A 117 8.48 -5.78 -4.00
N GLU A 118 7.92 -6.66 -4.82
CA GLU A 118 8.45 -7.99 -5.09
C GLU A 118 8.89 -8.07 -6.55
N THR A 119 10.12 -8.54 -6.78
CA THR A 119 10.64 -8.74 -8.14
C THR A 119 11.04 -10.20 -8.36
N GLY A 120 10.58 -10.76 -9.48
CA GLY A 120 10.80 -12.15 -9.84
C GLY A 120 11.21 -12.31 -11.31
N LEU A 121 12.12 -13.24 -11.56
CA LEU A 121 12.51 -13.63 -12.92
C LEU A 121 11.68 -14.82 -13.39
N ASP A 122 11.14 -14.74 -14.59
CA ASP A 122 10.50 -15.89 -15.25
C ASP A 122 11.59 -16.74 -15.90
N ILE A 123 12.14 -17.62 -15.08
CA ILE A 123 13.02 -18.71 -15.48
C ILE A 123 12.21 -20.00 -15.34
N ASP A 124 12.25 -20.86 -16.35
CA ASP A 124 11.53 -22.14 -16.32
C ASP A 124 11.73 -22.88 -14.98
N MET A 125 10.64 -23.07 -14.24
CA MET A 125 10.55 -23.74 -12.93
C MET A 125 11.16 -23.04 -11.69
N ALA A 126 11.40 -21.72 -11.73
CA ALA A 126 11.79 -20.97 -10.54
C ALA A 126 10.61 -20.73 -9.57
N LEU A 127 10.85 -21.04 -8.29
CA LEU A 127 10.00 -20.78 -7.13
C LEU A 127 10.18 -19.35 -6.64
N ASP A 128 9.05 -18.64 -6.47
CA ASP A 128 8.82 -17.37 -5.78
C ASP A 128 9.80 -16.20 -6.05
N PRO A 129 9.31 -14.94 -6.12
CA PRO A 129 10.19 -13.77 -6.19
C PRO A 129 11.15 -13.77 -4.99
N THR A 130 12.45 -13.63 -5.27
CA THR A 130 13.50 -13.65 -4.22
C THR A 130 13.84 -12.27 -3.69
N ASP A 131 13.41 -11.23 -4.38
CA ASP A 131 13.71 -9.83 -4.10
C ASP A 131 12.51 -9.13 -3.46
N ARG A 132 12.79 -8.33 -2.42
CA ARG A 132 11.79 -7.63 -1.60
C ARG A 132 12.32 -6.30 -1.07
N ASP A 133 11.77 -5.21 -1.58
CA ASP A 133 12.14 -3.85 -1.19
C ASP A 133 11.01 -3.17 -0.42
N SER A 134 11.24 -2.88 0.86
CA SER A 134 10.24 -2.19 1.68
C SER A 134 10.10 -0.72 1.27
N LEU A 135 8.87 -0.20 1.29
CA LEU A 135 8.57 1.18 0.94
C LEU A 135 8.06 1.98 2.14
N HIS A 136 8.56 3.21 2.26
CA HIS A 136 8.10 4.24 3.18
C HIS A 136 7.09 5.13 2.44
N ILE A 137 5.80 4.88 2.67
CA ILE A 137 4.70 5.57 1.99
C ILE A 137 4.16 6.66 2.92
N TYR A 138 4.31 7.91 2.52
CA TYR A 138 3.87 9.09 3.25
C TYR A 138 2.47 9.53 2.84
N PRO A 139 1.69 10.12 3.77
CA PRO A 139 0.42 10.74 3.41
C PRO A 139 0.63 11.90 2.43
N ASN A 140 -0.34 12.12 1.54
CA ASN A 140 -0.40 13.36 0.77
C ASN A 140 -0.92 14.52 1.63
N ASP A 141 -0.91 15.74 1.10
CA ASP A 141 -1.31 16.94 1.84
C ASP A 141 -2.76 16.89 2.34
N ALA A 142 -3.67 16.32 1.54
CA ALA A 142 -5.07 16.17 1.93
C ALA A 142 -5.24 15.22 3.12
N VAL A 143 -4.60 14.04 3.07
CA VAL A 143 -4.63 13.07 4.18
C VAL A 143 -3.96 13.67 5.42
N SER A 144 -2.77 14.24 5.28
CA SER A 144 -2.03 14.86 6.39
C SER A 144 -2.84 15.96 7.08
N THR A 145 -3.51 16.80 6.29
CA THR A 145 -4.35 17.88 6.83
C THR A 145 -5.60 17.33 7.53
N PHE A 146 -6.19 16.26 7.01
CA PHE A 146 -7.31 15.60 7.66
C PHE A 146 -6.89 15.00 9.01
N MET A 147 -5.76 14.30 9.06
CA MET A 147 -5.21 13.76 10.30
C MET A 147 -4.94 14.88 11.32
N HIS A 148 -4.34 15.99 10.90
CA HIS A 148 -4.16 17.17 11.75
C HIS A 148 -5.49 17.78 12.24
N ALA A 149 -6.57 17.68 11.45
CA ALA A 149 -7.89 18.12 11.88
C ALA A 149 -8.42 17.21 12.99
N MET A 150 -8.27 15.88 12.86
CA MET A 150 -8.64 14.92 13.91
C MET A 150 -7.91 15.21 15.22
N ASP A 151 -6.59 15.42 15.16
CA ASP A 151 -5.78 15.76 16.34
C ASP A 151 -6.29 17.04 17.03
N LYS A 152 -6.60 18.09 16.25
CA LYS A 152 -7.15 19.34 16.79
C LYS A 152 -8.51 19.19 17.45
N LEU A 153 -9.30 18.22 17.00
CA LEU A 153 -10.61 17.91 17.55
C LEU A 153 -10.53 16.95 18.76
N GLY A 154 -9.33 16.62 19.22
CA GLY A 154 -9.11 15.77 20.39
C GLY A 154 -9.33 14.29 20.09
N PHE A 155 -9.03 13.85 18.88
CA PHE A 155 -9.01 12.44 18.52
C PHE A 155 -7.57 11.96 18.38
N ASN A 156 -7.28 10.76 18.89
CA ASN A 156 -5.98 10.13 18.74
C ASN A 156 -6.09 8.95 17.81
N LEU A 157 -5.10 8.81 16.92
CA LEU A 157 -4.95 7.65 16.07
C LEU A 157 -4.45 6.45 16.86
N VAL A 158 -5.31 5.46 17.05
CA VAL A 158 -5.02 4.27 17.85
C VAL A 158 -4.44 3.17 16.98
N LYS A 159 -5.01 2.94 15.80
CA LYS A 159 -4.66 1.81 14.95
C LYS A 159 -4.63 2.22 13.48
N ALA A 160 -3.73 1.59 12.72
CA ALA A 160 -3.73 1.66 11.27
C ALA A 160 -3.47 0.26 10.70
N ASP A 161 -4.39 -0.25 9.90
CA ASP A 161 -4.22 -1.51 9.16
C ASP A 161 -4.92 -1.45 7.81
N VAL A 162 -4.73 -2.51 7.02
CA VAL A 162 -5.24 -2.60 5.65
C VAL A 162 -6.22 -3.76 5.60
N GLU A 163 -7.46 -3.49 5.21
CA GLU A 163 -8.51 -4.49 5.04
C GLU A 163 -8.54 -5.03 3.62
N LYS A 164 -8.90 -6.31 3.50
CA LYS A 164 -9.19 -6.92 2.20
C LYS A 164 -10.61 -6.59 1.77
N GLY A 165 -10.77 -5.84 0.68
CA GLY A 165 -12.09 -5.50 0.18
C GLY A 165 -12.11 -4.28 -0.72
N TYR A 166 -13.30 -3.74 -0.94
CA TYR A 166 -13.51 -2.54 -1.73
C TYR A 166 -14.41 -1.58 -0.97
N LEU A 167 -14.07 -0.30 -1.03
CA LEU A 167 -14.91 0.78 -0.53
C LEU A 167 -15.88 1.19 -1.63
N ARG A 168 -17.12 1.48 -1.22
CA ARG A 168 -18.14 2.02 -2.11
C ARG A 168 -18.99 3.04 -1.38
N ALA A 169 -18.89 4.28 -1.82
CA ALA A 169 -19.72 5.39 -1.39
C ALA A 169 -20.55 5.92 -2.58
N PRO A 170 -21.53 6.80 -2.37
CA PRO A 170 -22.25 7.45 -3.47
C PRO A 170 -21.35 8.22 -4.43
N THR A 171 -20.24 8.78 -3.94
CA THR A 171 -19.35 9.67 -4.71
C THR A 171 -18.08 9.00 -5.24
N PHE A 172 -17.72 7.81 -4.75
CA PHE A 172 -16.49 7.12 -5.17
C PHE A 172 -16.54 5.60 -4.90
N GLN A 173 -15.60 4.88 -5.50
CA GLN A 173 -15.33 3.47 -5.22
C GLN A 173 -13.81 3.23 -5.27
N SER A 174 -13.31 2.29 -4.47
CA SER A 174 -11.91 1.86 -4.57
C SER A 174 -11.73 0.73 -5.59
N HIS A 175 -10.47 0.49 -5.98
CA HIS A 175 -10.13 -0.40 -7.09
C HIS A 175 -8.98 -1.38 -6.80
N SER A 176 -8.17 -1.13 -5.78
CA SER A 176 -6.99 -1.94 -5.45
C SER A 176 -7.31 -3.30 -4.81
N GLY A 177 -8.56 -3.57 -4.42
CA GLY A 177 -8.96 -4.79 -3.73
C GLY A 177 -8.50 -4.85 -2.27
N CYS A 178 -8.02 -3.73 -1.74
CA CYS A 178 -7.79 -3.48 -0.34
C CYS A 178 -8.11 -2.02 -0.01
N TYR A 179 -8.17 -1.67 1.27
CA TYR A 179 -8.27 -0.27 1.70
C TYR A 179 -7.67 -0.12 3.10
N GLN A 180 -7.16 1.07 3.42
CA GLN A 180 -6.54 1.33 4.71
C GLN A 180 -7.55 1.96 5.66
N GLU A 181 -7.66 1.41 6.87
CA GLU A 181 -8.47 1.93 7.96
C GLU A 181 -7.56 2.60 9.00
N LEU A 182 -7.89 3.85 9.35
CA LEU A 182 -7.29 4.58 10.45
C LEU A 182 -8.32 4.73 11.57
N GLU A 183 -8.08 4.06 12.69
CA GLU A 183 -9.00 4.01 13.83
C GLU A 183 -8.65 5.10 14.85
N TYR A 184 -9.57 6.04 15.05
CA TYR A 184 -9.43 7.16 15.98
C TYR A 184 -10.35 7.01 17.18
N ARG A 185 -9.85 7.40 18.36
CA ARG A 185 -10.66 7.51 19.57
C ARG A 185 -10.55 8.89 20.20
N PRO A 186 -11.63 9.43 20.77
CA PRO A 186 -11.60 10.72 21.44
C PRO A 186 -10.78 10.65 22.74
N ASP A 187 -10.04 11.71 23.03
CA ASP A 187 -9.29 11.93 24.29
C ASP A 187 -10.20 11.80 25.52
N SER A 188 -11.38 12.41 25.42
CA SER A 188 -12.39 12.38 26.48
C SER A 188 -13.57 11.52 26.06
N ARG A 189 -13.75 10.38 26.72
CA ARG A 189 -14.90 9.50 26.49
C ARG A 189 -16.15 10.06 27.14
N SER A 190 -17.22 10.19 26.36
CA SER A 190 -18.57 10.50 26.85
C SER A 190 -19.42 9.23 26.79
N LEU A 191 -20.21 8.96 27.83
CA LEU A 191 -21.14 7.82 27.88
C LEU A 191 -22.23 7.87 26.80
N PHE A 192 -22.47 9.05 26.22
CA PHE A 192 -23.48 9.28 25.17
C PHE A 192 -22.87 9.84 23.88
N GLY A 193 -21.54 9.85 23.77
CA GLY A 193 -20.81 10.43 22.65
C GLY A 193 -20.35 9.42 21.61
N LEU A 194 -19.67 9.94 20.59
CA LEU A 194 -18.89 9.17 19.62
C LEU A 194 -17.80 8.37 20.35
N GLN A 195 -17.72 7.07 20.08
CA GLN A 195 -16.75 6.18 20.73
C GLN A 195 -15.52 5.99 19.86
N GLU A 196 -15.73 5.87 18.55
CA GLU A 196 -14.71 5.57 17.57
C GLU A 196 -15.04 6.25 16.24
N VAL A 197 -14.00 6.62 15.51
CA VAL A 197 -14.10 7.09 14.13
C VAL A 197 -13.09 6.31 13.31
N GLU A 198 -13.56 5.62 12.29
CA GLU A 198 -12.68 4.95 11.34
C GLU A 198 -12.67 5.73 10.04
N LEU A 199 -11.47 5.94 9.51
CA LEU A 199 -11.26 6.71 8.30
C LEU A 199 -10.60 5.83 7.26
N SER A 200 -11.16 5.83 6.06
CA SER A 200 -10.51 5.27 4.89
C SER A 200 -10.38 6.30 3.78
N PHE A 201 -9.16 6.47 3.29
CA PHE A 201 -8.85 7.42 2.22
C PHE A 201 -8.73 6.71 0.88
N VAL A 202 -9.33 7.29 -0.16
CA VAL A 202 -9.15 6.87 -1.56
C VAL A 202 -8.58 8.04 -2.34
N PRO A 203 -7.23 8.13 -2.46
CA PRO A 203 -6.58 9.19 -3.21
C PRO A 203 -6.76 9.02 -4.72
N GLU A 204 -7.03 10.13 -5.40
CA GLU A 204 -6.95 10.30 -6.85
C GLU A 204 -5.92 11.38 -7.20
N ALA A 205 -5.76 11.68 -8.50
CA ALA A 205 -4.75 12.63 -8.97
C ALA A 205 -4.93 14.08 -8.48
N HIS A 206 -6.17 14.50 -8.19
CA HIS A 206 -6.49 15.89 -7.85
C HIS A 206 -7.38 16.05 -6.62
N LYS A 207 -7.85 14.93 -6.06
CA LYS A 207 -8.75 14.90 -4.91
C LYS A 207 -8.48 13.65 -4.09
N THR A 208 -8.86 13.70 -2.83
CA THR A 208 -8.88 12.52 -1.95
C THR A 208 -10.29 12.36 -1.43
N HIS A 209 -10.87 11.19 -1.66
CA HIS A 209 -12.12 10.81 -1.04
C HIS A 209 -11.87 10.23 0.35
N VAL A 210 -12.82 10.42 1.26
CA VAL A 210 -12.76 9.88 2.62
C VAL A 210 -14.09 9.21 2.92
N LEU A 211 -14.05 7.93 3.28
CA LEU A 211 -15.15 7.27 3.97
C LEU A 211 -14.91 7.42 5.47
N ILE A 212 -15.95 7.84 6.18
CA ILE A 212 -15.96 8.01 7.63
C ILE A 212 -17.01 7.08 8.19
N GLU A 213 -16.59 6.14 9.01
CA GLU A 213 -17.47 5.33 9.85
C GLU A 213 -17.50 5.91 11.27
N LEU A 214 -18.70 6.02 11.83
CA LEU A 214 -18.97 6.61 13.13
C LEU A 214 -19.64 5.57 14.03
N ASP A 215 -18.91 5.08 15.03
CA ASP A 215 -19.50 4.27 16.11
C ASP A 215 -19.95 5.19 17.26
N ARG A 216 -21.26 5.19 17.51
CA ARG A 216 -21.90 6.00 18.55
C ARG A 216 -22.55 5.12 19.59
N ALA A 217 -22.31 5.43 20.86
CA ALA A 217 -22.92 4.71 21.97
C ALA A 217 -24.46 4.64 21.82
N PHE A 218 -25.00 3.42 21.91
CA PHE A 218 -26.44 3.13 21.83
C PHE A 218 -27.11 3.45 20.48
N ARG A 219 -26.33 3.66 19.41
CA ARG A 219 -26.79 3.76 18.01
C ARG A 219 -25.98 2.76 17.17
N GLY A 220 -26.49 2.38 15.99
CA GLY A 220 -25.74 1.57 15.04
C GLY A 220 -24.78 2.41 14.22
N ASP A 221 -23.90 1.74 13.49
CA ASP A 221 -22.83 2.35 12.69
C ASP A 221 -23.40 3.26 11.60
N GLY A 222 -22.77 4.42 11.44
CA GLY A 222 -23.14 5.42 10.44
C GLY A 222 -21.98 5.70 9.50
N TYR A 223 -22.25 5.67 8.19
CA TYR A 223 -21.28 6.02 7.17
C TYR A 223 -21.55 7.40 6.59
N VAL A 224 -20.49 8.20 6.44
CA VAL A 224 -20.51 9.48 5.72
C VAL A 224 -19.31 9.55 4.80
N ASP A 225 -19.51 10.05 3.58
CA ASP A 225 -18.42 10.35 2.66
C ASP A 225 -18.18 11.85 2.46
N LEU A 226 -16.92 12.21 2.26
CA LEU A 226 -16.53 13.55 1.81
C LEU A 226 -15.38 13.48 0.79
N THR A 227 -15.16 14.59 0.11
CA THR A 227 -14.10 14.76 -0.88
C THR A 227 -13.29 16.01 -0.57
N ILE A 228 -11.97 15.88 -0.60
CA ILE A 228 -11.02 16.97 -0.39
C ILE A 228 -10.32 17.22 -1.72
N GLU A 229 -10.59 18.36 -2.34
CA GLU A 229 -9.86 18.82 -3.52
C GLU A 229 -8.45 19.26 -3.11
N HIS A 230 -7.42 18.78 -3.81
CA HIS A 230 -6.01 19.00 -3.43
C HIS A 230 -5.59 20.47 -3.50
N ASP A 231 -6.24 21.26 -4.36
CA ASP A 231 -5.99 22.70 -4.52
C ASP A 231 -6.75 23.56 -3.48
N HIS A 232 -7.64 22.97 -2.68
CA HIS A 232 -8.45 23.66 -1.67
C HIS A 232 -8.28 23.10 -0.26
N VAL A 233 -7.21 22.34 0.01
CA VAL A 233 -6.94 21.75 1.33
C VAL A 233 -6.84 22.86 2.39
N ASN A 234 -7.79 22.87 3.34
CA ASN A 234 -7.88 23.89 4.37
C ASN A 234 -8.21 23.27 5.73
N LEU A 235 -7.26 23.37 6.66
CA LEU A 235 -7.39 22.80 8.00
C LEU A 235 -8.58 23.34 8.78
N SER A 236 -8.83 24.65 8.74
CA SER A 236 -9.93 25.26 9.51
C SER A 236 -11.29 24.81 8.99
N GLN A 237 -11.45 24.75 7.67
CA GLN A 237 -12.69 24.27 7.06
C GLN A 237 -12.94 22.79 7.35
N LEU A 238 -11.88 21.96 7.33
CA LEU A 238 -11.98 20.56 7.71
C LEU A 238 -12.36 20.41 9.20
N CYS A 239 -11.76 21.18 10.10
CA CYS A 239 -12.19 21.19 11.52
C CYS A 239 -13.67 21.56 11.64
N ASP A 240 -14.12 22.67 11.03
CA ASP A 240 -15.52 23.12 11.09
C ASP A 240 -16.50 22.08 10.52
N GLN A 241 -16.10 21.34 9.48
CA GLN A 241 -16.92 20.30 8.85
C GLN A 241 -17.01 19.06 9.75
N LEU A 242 -15.88 18.61 10.29
CA LEU A 242 -15.79 17.43 11.16
C LEU A 242 -16.48 17.67 12.50
N GLU A 243 -16.38 18.86 13.09
CA GLU A 243 -17.13 19.21 14.31
C GLU A 243 -18.64 19.04 14.13
N ARG A 244 -19.19 19.48 12.98
CA ARG A 244 -20.62 19.32 12.69
C ARG A 244 -21.01 17.86 12.46
N LEU A 245 -20.10 17.06 11.93
CA LEU A 245 -20.31 15.65 11.63
C LEU A 245 -20.21 14.77 12.88
N PHE A 246 -19.36 15.15 13.84
CA PHE A 246 -19.15 14.43 15.10
C PHE A 246 -20.11 14.84 16.23
N ALA A 247 -20.78 16.00 16.11
CA ALA A 247 -21.88 16.42 17.00
C ALA A 247 -23.02 15.40 17.04
#